data_AF-A0A9X0CI91-F1
#
_entry.id   AF-A0A9X0CI91-F1
#
_cell.length_a   1.000
_cell.length_b   1.000
_cell.length_c   1.000
_cell.angle_alpha   90.00
_cell.angle_beta   90.00
_cell.angle_gamma   90.00
#
_symmetry.space_group_name_H-M   'P 1'
#
loop_
_entity.id
_entity.type
_entity.pdbx_description
1 polymer ?
#
loop_
_entity_poly.entity_id
_entity_poly.type
_entity_poly.pdbx_seq_one_letter_code
_entity_poly.pdbx_strand_id
1 'polypeptide(L)'
;MEARKYPIYMLQWHPAKPQFEWSTERDFKHTQEAILAGQYFANFFVNQARLSSHRFPSRKEEKAALIYKKYPIFTGDIVIMIQCYFW
;
A
#
# COMPACT_ATOMS: atom_id res chain seq x y z
N MET A 1 6.10 -2.23 -15.12
CA MET A 1 6.93 -3.33 -15.66
C MET A 1 6.66 -4.58 -14.84
N GLU A 2 6.79 -5.75 -15.45
CA GLU A 2 6.73 -7.04 -14.75
C GLU A 2 7.84 -7.96 -15.25
N ALA A 3 8.34 -8.84 -14.39
CA ALA A 3 9.35 -9.82 -14.78
C ALA A 3 8.70 -10.96 -15.57
N ARG A 4 9.41 -11.47 -16.59
CA ARG A 4 8.86 -12.49 -17.51
C ARG A 4 8.57 -13.84 -16.86
N LYS A 5 9.33 -14.21 -15.84
CA LYS A 5 9.29 -15.54 -15.20
C LYS A 5 8.87 -15.50 -13.73
N TYR A 6 9.15 -14.39 -13.05
CA TYR A 6 8.97 -14.27 -11.61
C TYR A 6 7.83 -13.30 -11.31
N PRO A 7 7.05 -13.49 -10.23
CA PRO A 7 5.94 -12.61 -9.87
C PRO A 7 6.45 -11.30 -9.25
N ILE A 8 7.23 -10.53 -10.01
CA ILE A 8 7.84 -9.26 -9.61
C ILE A 8 7.23 -8.16 -10.49
N TYR A 9 6.62 -7.18 -9.84
CA TYR A 9 5.88 -6.10 -10.48
C TYR A 9 6.44 -4.75 -10.02
N MET A 10 6.57 -3.79 -10.93
CA MET A 10 7.10 -2.46 -10.66
C MET A 10 6.22 -1.39 -11.29
N LEU A 11 5.88 -0.38 -10.49
CA LEU A 11 5.10 0.79 -10.90
C LEU A 11 5.99 2.03 -10.78
N GLN A 12 6.09 2.81 -11.85
CA GLN A 12 6.81 4.09 -11.84
C GLN A 12 6.01 5.20 -11.13
N TRP A 13 4.70 4.99 -10.96
CA TRP A 13 3.73 5.92 -10.37
C TRP A 13 3.17 5.36 -9.06
N HIS A 14 2.44 6.17 -8.29
CA HIS A 14 1.95 5.80 -6.96
C HIS A 14 0.43 5.49 -6.95
N PRO A 15 0.03 4.21 -7.03
CA PRO A 15 -1.39 3.82 -7.13
C PRO A 15 -2.22 4.10 -5.87
N ALA A 16 -1.58 4.20 -4.71
CA ALA A 16 -2.27 4.47 -3.44
C ALA A 16 -2.64 5.95 -3.24
N LYS A 17 -1.89 6.87 -3.86
CA LYS A 17 -2.05 8.31 -3.61
C LYS A 17 -3.44 8.86 -3.96
N PRO A 18 -4.03 8.53 -5.13
CA PRO A 18 -5.39 8.96 -5.48
C PRO A 18 -6.47 8.70 -4.42
N GLN A 19 -6.32 7.65 -3.62
CA GLN A 19 -7.34 7.24 -2.65
C GLN A 19 -7.04 7.70 -1.22
N PHE A 20 -5.75 7.84 -0.87
CA PHE A 20 -5.35 7.99 0.54
C PHE A 20 -4.59 9.28 0.87
N GLU A 21 -4.01 9.97 -0.11
CA GLU A 21 -3.19 11.17 0.15
C GLU A 21 -3.85 12.44 -0.37
N TRP A 22 -4.07 13.41 0.50
CA TRP A 22 -4.82 14.64 0.23
C TRP A 22 -4.01 15.92 0.53
N SER A 23 -2.67 15.81 0.49
CA SER A 23 -1.79 16.96 0.69
C SER A 23 -2.09 18.05 -0.35
N THR A 24 -2.20 19.30 0.08
CA THR A 24 -2.40 20.46 -0.81
C THR A 24 -1.14 20.86 -1.58
N GLU A 25 0.02 20.34 -1.19
CA GLU A 25 1.33 20.64 -1.79
C GLU A 25 1.50 19.99 -3.17
N ARG A 26 0.68 18.98 -3.53
CA ARG A 26 0.69 18.37 -4.86
C ARG A 26 -0.71 18.03 -5.36
N ASP A 27 -0.91 18.22 -6.66
CA ASP A 27 -2.12 17.80 -7.35
C ASP A 27 -2.12 16.28 -7.58
N PHE A 28 -2.75 15.54 -6.67
CA PHE A 28 -3.09 14.14 -6.90
C PHE A 28 -4.42 14.02 -7.64
N LYS A 29 -4.48 13.14 -8.65
CA LYS A 29 -5.72 12.87 -9.37
C LYS A 29 -6.65 12.02 -8.51
N HIS A 30 -7.68 12.64 -7.97
CA HIS A 30 -8.73 12.00 -7.16
C HIS A 30 -9.98 11.59 -7.97
N THR A 31 -9.85 11.43 -9.28
CA THR A 31 -10.99 11.00 -10.10
C THR A 31 -11.36 9.55 -9.80
N GLN A 32 -12.61 9.17 -10.08
CA GLN A 32 -13.09 7.80 -9.87
C GLN A 32 -12.22 6.79 -10.62
N GLU A 33 -11.77 7.11 -11.84
CA GLU A 33 -10.92 6.24 -12.66
C GLU A 33 -9.54 6.03 -12.02
N ALA A 34 -8.94 7.10 -11.46
CA ALA A 34 -7.64 7.01 -10.79
C ALA A 34 -7.72 6.11 -9.54
N ILE A 35 -8.81 6.22 -8.77
CA ILE A 35 -9.07 5.37 -7.61
C ILE A 35 -9.29 3.91 -8.05
N LEU A 36 -10.11 3.67 -9.07
CA LEU A 36 -10.38 2.32 -9.59
C LEU A 36 -9.11 1.66 -10.15
N ALA A 37 -8.25 2.41 -10.83
CA ALA A 37 -6.97 1.92 -11.31
C ALA A 37 -6.07 1.49 -10.13
N GLY A 38 -5.93 2.32 -9.10
CA GLY A 38 -5.17 1.98 -7.90
C GLY A 38 -5.69 0.72 -7.21
N GLN A 39 -7.01 0.64 -7.01
CA GLN A 39 -7.66 -0.52 -6.41
C GLN A 39 -7.48 -1.80 -7.24
N TYR A 40 -7.50 -1.71 -8.58
CA TYR A 40 -7.24 -2.86 -9.45
C TYR A 40 -5.84 -3.45 -9.22
N PHE A 41 -4.80 -2.60 -9.16
CA PHE A 41 -3.44 -3.07 -8.90
C PHE A 41 -3.28 -3.67 -7.49
N ALA A 42 -3.94 -3.10 -6.48
CA ALA A 42 -3.96 -3.67 -5.14
C ALA A 42 -4.62 -5.06 -5.12
N ASN A 43 -5.78 -5.20 -5.77
CA ASN A 43 -6.48 -6.48 -5.89
C ASN A 43 -5.65 -7.53 -6.63
N PHE A 44 -5.04 -7.14 -7.75
CA PHE A 44 -4.12 -7.98 -8.51
C PHE A 44 -2.96 -8.47 -7.64
N PHE A 45 -2.28 -7.58 -6.93
CA PHE A 45 -1.14 -7.94 -6.09
C PHE A 45 -1.53 -8.88 -4.95
N VAL A 46 -2.67 -8.63 -4.28
CA VAL A 46 -3.17 -9.54 -3.24
C VAL A 46 -3.53 -10.91 -3.83
N ASN A 47 -4.08 -10.98 -5.04
CA ASN A 47 -4.32 -12.25 -5.73
C ASN A 47 -3.01 -13.02 -6.01
N GLN A 48 -1.93 -12.32 -6.36
CA GLN A 48 -0.60 -12.95 -6.50
C GLN A 48 -0.09 -13.48 -5.15
N ALA A 49 -0.27 -12.73 -4.06
CA ALA A 49 0.13 -13.16 -2.71
C ALA A 49 -0.60 -14.44 -2.24
N ARG A 50 -1.88 -14.61 -2.62
CA ARG A 50 -2.69 -15.80 -2.31
C ARG A 50 -2.17 -17.11 -2.92
N LEU A 51 -1.30 -17.04 -3.94
CA LEU A 51 -0.68 -18.21 -4.54
C LEU A 51 0.41 -18.83 -3.65
N SER A 52 0.86 -18.12 -2.61
CA SER A 52 1.81 -18.63 -1.63
C SER A 52 1.12 -19.33 -0.47
N SER A 53 1.68 -20.46 -0.02
CA SER A 53 1.26 -21.17 1.19
C SER A 53 1.95 -20.67 2.47
N HIS A 54 2.64 -19.53 2.42
CA HIS A 54 3.33 -18.95 3.57
C HIS A 54 2.37 -18.62 4.70
N ARG A 55 2.83 -18.82 5.93
CA ARG A 55 2.07 -18.61 7.16
C ARG A 55 3.03 -18.47 8.33
N PHE A 56 2.62 -17.73 9.35
CA PHE A 56 3.38 -17.63 10.59
C PHE A 56 3.42 -19.00 11.32
N PRO A 57 4.50 -19.31 12.06
CA PRO A 57 4.58 -20.53 12.86
C PRO A 57 3.48 -20.62 13.94
N SER A 58 3.02 -19.47 14.44
CA SER A 58 1.97 -19.40 15.45
C SER A 58 1.12 -18.12 15.32
N ARG A 59 -0.12 -18.19 15.81
CA ARG A 59 -1.03 -17.03 15.90
C ARG A 59 -0.49 -15.93 16.82
N LYS A 60 0.36 -16.29 17.80
CA LYS A 60 0.98 -15.33 18.72
C LYS A 60 1.98 -14.45 17.97
N GLU A 61 2.83 -15.06 17.15
CA GLU A 61 3.81 -14.35 16.32
C GLU A 61 3.13 -13.48 15.27
N GLU A 62 2.11 -14.01 14.59
CA GLU A 62 1.30 -13.23 13.63
C GLU A 62 0.75 -11.96 14.31
N LYS A 63 0.07 -12.10 15.45
CA LYS A 63 -0.48 -10.96 16.21
C LYS A 63 0.58 -9.98 16.72
N ALA A 64 1.83 -10.39 16.84
CA ALA A 64 2.92 -9.51 17.24
C ALA A 64 3.47 -8.71 16.05
N ALA A 65 3.45 -9.28 14.84
CA ALA A 65 3.99 -8.69 13.63
C ALA A 65 3.01 -7.77 12.87
N LEU A 66 1.70 -7.96 13.04
CA LEU A 66 0.69 -7.16 12.35
C LEU A 66 0.76 -5.66 12.69
N ILE A 67 0.42 -4.81 11.71
CA ILE A 67 0.43 -3.35 11.81
C ILE A 67 -0.53 -2.81 12.89
N TYR A 68 -1.53 -3.59 13.33
CA TYR A 68 -2.58 -3.18 14.27
C TYR A 68 -2.10 -2.74 15.65
N LYS A 69 -0.85 -3.05 16.02
CA LYS A 69 -0.23 -2.60 17.28
C LYS A 69 0.66 -1.36 17.11
N LYS A 70 0.66 -0.77 15.93
CA LYS A 70 1.42 0.43 15.60
C LYS A 70 0.45 1.59 15.44
N TYR A 71 0.91 2.79 15.75
CA TYR A 71 0.12 4.02 15.62
C TYR A 71 0.83 4.95 14.64
N PRO A 72 0.15 5.41 13.59
CA PRO A 72 0.72 6.40 12.70
C PRO A 72 0.74 7.76 13.39
N ILE A 73 1.67 8.62 12.97
CA ILE A 73 1.73 10.02 13.34
C ILE A 73 1.18 10.84 12.16
N PHE A 74 0.39 11.87 12.46
CA PHE A 74 -0.02 12.83 11.45
C PHE A 74 1.20 13.64 10.99
N THR A 75 1.44 13.65 9.69
CA THR A 75 2.60 14.30 9.08
C THR A 75 2.24 15.20 7.90
N GLY A 76 0.94 15.43 7.65
CA GLY A 76 0.46 16.18 6.49
C GLY A 76 0.94 17.64 6.41
N ASP A 77 1.34 18.23 7.54
CA ASP A 77 1.88 19.60 7.59
C ASP A 77 3.40 19.67 7.35
N ILE A 78 4.08 18.52 7.30
CA ILE A 78 5.54 18.43 7.25
C ILE A 78 6.00 17.75 5.96
N VAL A 79 5.28 16.70 5.54
CA VAL A 79 5.58 15.93 4.33
C VAL A 79 4.30 15.62 3.55
N ILE A 80 4.49 15.14 2.32
CA ILE A 80 3.40 14.84 1.39
C ILE A 80 2.44 13.73 1.83
N MET A 81 2.85 12.91 2.80
CA MET A 81 2.04 11.83 3.35
C MET A 81 1.25 12.35 4.55
N ILE A 82 -0.07 12.12 4.57
CA ILE A 82 -0.94 12.55 5.68
C ILE A 82 -0.54 11.84 6.98
N GLN A 83 -0.18 10.57 6.90
CA GLN A 83 0.16 9.74 8.05
C GLN A 83 1.37 8.86 7.75
N CYS A 84 2.31 8.79 8.71
CA CYS A 84 3.49 7.93 8.64
C CYS A 84 3.62 7.06 9.90
N TYR A 85 4.05 5.81 9.73
CA TYR A 85 4.51 4.97 10.84
C TYR A 85 6.02 5.13 11.00
N PHE A 86 6.49 5.22 12.25
CA PHE A 86 7.91 5.28 12.60
C PHE A 86 8.28 4.05 13.44
N TRP A 87 9.47 3.49 13.21
CA TRP A 87 9.98 2.27 13.87
C TRP A 87 11.45 2.38 14.22
#